data_AF-A0A1Y1S693-F1
#
_entry.id   AF-A0A1Y1S693-F1
#
_cell.length_a   1.000
_cell.length_b   1.000
_cell.length_c   1.000
_cell.angle_alpha   90.00
_cell.angle_beta   90.00
_cell.angle_gamma   90.00
#
_symmetry.space_group_name_H-M   'P 1'
#
loop_
_entity.id
_entity.type
_entity.pdbx_description
1 polymer ?
#
loop_
_entity_poly.entity_id
_entity_poly.type
_entity_poly.pdbx_seq_one_letter_code
_entity_poly.pdbx_strand_id
1 'polypeptide(L)'
;MVKFDYDEFVKHFLNEILNRSKGRGFEIEVRIGTIQSTVTRNRMFLRTMHPVVFAELPPGVKFNTDVGEAWHSRVRREMAAAVTAETRDVVYVGSHCRKIVGEGKAVYERKLKRESIVVFMPRHKYDMKVSVAIEKQIGEPGAFRPSYVRERQRTSLQRERCVIDLTKVAAHRADSQGGSEEGRVEYEMEVEITDESITVDELYETAERLMRLK
;
A
#
# COMPACT_ATOMS: atom_id res chain seq x y z
N MET A 1 32.63 16.42 11.63
CA MET A 1 31.80 15.20 11.79
C MET A 1 30.73 15.25 10.70
N VAL A 2 30.78 14.33 9.73
CA VAL A 2 29.78 14.30 8.64
C VAL A 2 28.46 13.78 9.23
N LYS A 3 27.40 14.58 9.15
CA LYS A 3 26.06 14.16 9.58
C LYS A 3 25.53 13.21 8.51
N PHE A 4 25.23 11.96 8.90
CA PHE A 4 24.57 11.03 8.00
C PHE A 4 23.15 11.52 7.71
N ASP A 5 22.84 11.67 6.43
CA ASP A 5 21.51 12.05 5.98
C ASP A 5 20.66 10.79 5.77
N TYR A 6 19.71 10.57 6.68
CA TYR A 6 18.85 9.39 6.66
C TYR A 6 17.84 9.44 5.52
N ASP A 7 17.45 10.63 5.09
CA ASP A 7 16.43 10.82 4.09
C ASP A 7 17.06 10.53 2.72
N GLU A 8 18.27 11.05 2.47
CA GLU A 8 19.08 10.70 1.30
C GLU A 8 19.40 9.20 1.21
N PHE A 9 19.65 8.53 2.34
CA PHE A 9 19.83 7.08 2.36
C PHE A 9 18.59 6.33 1.84
N VAL A 10 17.38 6.70 2.28
CA VAL A 10 16.15 6.06 1.79
C VAL A 10 15.88 6.43 0.34
N LYS A 11 16.02 7.72 -0.01
CA LYS A 11 15.84 8.21 -1.38
C LYS A 11 16.78 7.51 -2.37
N HIS A 12 18.00 7.16 -1.98
CA HIS A 12 18.89 6.39 -2.84
C HIS A 12 18.24 5.08 -3.34
N PHE A 13 17.66 4.27 -2.44
CA PHE A 13 16.98 3.01 -2.82
C PHE A 13 15.69 3.26 -3.60
N LEU A 14 14.92 4.29 -3.25
CA LEU A 14 13.72 4.64 -4.00
C LEU A 14 14.07 5.06 -5.43
N ASN A 15 15.12 5.86 -5.61
CA ASN A 15 15.60 6.30 -6.90
C ASN A 15 16.06 5.11 -7.75
N GLU A 16 16.73 4.12 -7.16
CA GLU A 16 17.05 2.89 -7.89
C GLU A 16 15.81 2.16 -8.41
N ILE A 17 14.77 2.03 -7.59
CA ILE A 17 13.50 1.40 -7.99
C ILE A 17 12.82 2.19 -9.11
N LEU A 18 12.74 3.52 -8.99
CA LEU A 18 12.15 4.38 -10.01
C LEU A 18 12.89 4.25 -11.34
N ASN A 19 14.23 4.32 -11.32
CA ASN A 19 15.05 4.22 -12.53
C ASN A 19 14.93 2.85 -13.23
N ARG A 20 14.81 1.75 -12.46
CA ARG A 20 14.58 0.41 -13.05
C ARG A 20 13.18 0.22 -13.62
N SER A 21 12.21 1.03 -13.19
CA SER A 21 10.79 0.87 -13.51
C SER A 21 10.29 1.84 -14.58
N LYS A 22 11.01 2.94 -14.83
CA LYS A 22 10.63 4.01 -15.76
C LYS A 22 10.40 3.49 -17.18
N GLY A 23 9.31 3.93 -17.82
CA GLY A 23 8.95 3.61 -19.20
C GLY A 23 8.52 2.16 -19.44
N ARG A 24 8.24 1.39 -18.37
CA ARG A 24 7.88 -0.04 -18.47
C ARG A 24 6.40 -0.32 -18.23
N GLY A 25 5.58 0.72 -18.02
CA GLY A 25 4.17 0.57 -17.66
C GLY A 25 3.99 -0.17 -16.34
N PHE A 26 4.93 0.04 -15.41
CA PHE A 26 4.85 -0.53 -14.07
C PHE A 26 4.08 0.41 -13.16
N GLU A 27 3.23 -0.18 -12.33
CA GLU A 27 2.63 0.50 -11.19
C GLU A 27 3.65 0.49 -10.05
N ILE A 28 3.89 1.67 -9.47
CA ILE A 28 4.76 1.84 -8.30
C ILE A 28 3.92 2.44 -7.19
N GLU A 29 3.81 1.70 -6.09
CA GLU A 29 3.05 2.10 -4.90
C GLU A 29 3.93 2.11 -3.66
N VAL A 30 3.74 3.10 -2.78
CA VAL A 30 4.29 3.15 -1.44
C VAL A 30 3.14 2.94 -0.45
N ARG A 31 3.15 1.82 0.27
CA ARG A 31 2.19 1.53 1.32
C ARG A 31 2.74 1.97 2.67
N ILE A 32 1.91 2.64 3.47
CA ILE A 32 2.21 3.01 4.85
C ILE A 32 1.66 1.92 5.78
N GLY A 33 2.46 1.48 6.75
CA GLY A 33 2.08 0.36 7.60
C GLY A 33 3.06 0.13 8.74
N THR A 34 3.15 -1.09 9.27
CA THR A 34 4.17 -1.45 10.27
C THR A 34 4.79 -2.81 9.94
N ILE A 35 6.08 -2.96 10.19
CA ILE A 35 6.71 -4.28 10.22
C ILE A 35 6.35 -4.91 11.55
N GLN A 36 5.65 -6.04 11.55
CA GLN A 36 5.13 -6.68 12.77
C GLN A 36 5.67 -8.09 12.93
N SER A 37 5.94 -8.49 14.17
CA SER A 37 6.20 -9.89 14.50
C SER A 37 4.92 -10.71 14.33
N THR A 38 5.03 -11.86 13.67
CA THR A 38 3.88 -12.75 13.42
C THR A 38 3.39 -13.44 14.69
N VAL A 39 4.23 -13.49 15.73
CA VAL A 39 3.93 -14.11 17.03
C VAL A 39 3.27 -13.10 17.97
N THR A 40 3.91 -11.96 18.19
CA THR A 40 3.46 -10.96 19.19
C THR A 40 2.49 -9.95 18.61
N ARG A 41 2.39 -9.86 17.28
CA ARG A 41 1.63 -8.82 16.53
C ARG A 41 2.09 -7.38 16.81
N ASN A 42 3.15 -7.21 17.61
CA ASN A 42 3.73 -5.91 17.89
C ASN A 42 4.62 -5.46 16.73
N ARG A 43 4.74 -4.14 16.56
CA ARG A 43 5.73 -3.56 15.66
C ARG A 43 7.13 -4.07 16.04
N MET A 44 7.89 -4.47 15.04
CA MET A 44 9.27 -4.90 15.18
C MET A 44 10.09 -3.77 15.81
N PHE A 45 10.91 -4.13 16.78
CA PHE A 45 11.84 -3.23 17.41
C PHE A 45 13.26 -3.58 16.97
N LEU A 46 13.95 -2.63 16.33
CA LEU A 46 15.38 -2.72 16.05
C LEU A 46 16.09 -1.65 16.86
N ARG A 47 17.20 -2.01 17.49
CA ARG A 47 18.02 -1.09 18.29
C ARG A 47 18.88 -0.20 17.37
N THR A 48 18.23 0.63 16.57
CA THR A 48 18.85 1.56 15.64
C THR A 48 18.12 2.90 15.62
N MET A 49 18.85 3.97 15.28
CA MET A 49 18.33 5.32 15.12
C MET A 49 18.21 5.75 13.66
N HIS A 50 18.59 4.88 12.73
CA HIS A 50 18.60 5.11 11.28
C HIS A 50 17.66 4.13 10.56
N PRO A 51 17.09 4.52 9.40
CA PRO A 51 16.29 3.61 8.60
C PRO A 51 17.04 2.33 8.23
N VAL A 52 16.29 1.24 8.06
CA VAL A 52 16.82 -0.05 7.60
C VAL A 52 15.98 -0.53 6.43
N VAL A 53 16.64 -0.81 5.31
CA VAL A 53 15.99 -1.27 4.08
C VAL A 53 16.11 -2.80 3.98
N PHE A 54 14.98 -3.45 3.79
CA PHE A 54 14.83 -4.89 3.61
C PHE A 54 14.41 -5.17 2.17
N ALA A 55 15.22 -5.92 1.42
CA ALA A 55 14.76 -6.55 0.18
C ALA A 55 13.75 -7.66 0.51
N GLU A 56 14.04 -8.44 1.56
CA GLU A 56 13.16 -9.44 2.12
C GLU A 56 13.09 -9.28 3.64
N LEU A 57 11.90 -9.41 4.20
CA LEU A 57 11.70 -9.37 5.64
C LEU A 57 12.19 -10.68 6.27
N PRO A 58 12.83 -10.64 7.45
CA PRO A 58 13.30 -11.85 8.10
C PRO A 58 12.13 -12.80 8.49
N PRO A 59 12.41 -14.09 8.70
CA PRO A 59 11.39 -15.02 9.17
C PRO A 59 10.73 -14.55 10.47
N GLY A 60 9.43 -14.77 10.60
CA GLY A 60 8.67 -14.38 11.80
C GLY A 60 8.26 -12.92 11.86
N VAL A 61 8.49 -12.12 10.82
CA VAL A 61 7.90 -10.78 10.66
C VAL A 61 7.16 -10.64 9.33
N LYS A 62 6.22 -9.69 9.28
CA LYS A 62 5.46 -9.34 8.07
C LYS A 62 5.22 -7.84 8.02
N PHE A 63 4.94 -7.31 6.83
CA PHE A 63 4.43 -5.95 6.70
C PHE A 63 2.91 -5.95 6.85
N ASN A 64 2.39 -5.17 7.80
CA ASN A 64 0.97 -4.96 8.05
C ASN A 64 0.55 -3.58 7.51
N THR A 65 -0.39 -3.54 6.56
CA THR A 65 -0.85 -2.32 5.88
C THR A 65 -1.87 -1.49 6.67
N ASP A 66 -2.40 -2.05 7.75
CA ASP A 66 -3.40 -1.38 8.59
C ASP A 66 -2.75 -0.27 9.44
N VAL A 67 -3.14 0.98 9.20
CA VAL A 67 -2.71 2.16 9.96
C VAL A 67 -3.65 2.50 11.12
N GLY A 68 -4.82 1.85 11.20
CA GLY A 68 -5.88 2.13 12.16
C GLY A 68 -6.74 3.34 11.83
N GLU A 69 -8.02 3.28 12.26
CA GLU A 69 -9.08 4.24 11.92
C GLU A 69 -8.75 5.69 12.29
N ALA A 70 -8.21 5.90 13.50
CA ALA A 70 -7.96 7.24 14.02
C ALA A 70 -6.94 8.01 13.15
N TRP A 71 -5.89 7.32 12.68
CA TRP A 71 -4.89 7.93 11.81
C TRP A 71 -5.43 8.14 10.40
N HIS A 72 -6.12 7.14 9.86
CA HIS A 72 -6.76 7.19 8.55
C HIS A 72 -7.75 8.36 8.44
N SER A 73 -8.65 8.48 9.41
CA SER A 73 -9.65 9.56 9.47
C SER A 73 -9.00 10.94 9.64
N ARG A 74 -7.90 11.01 10.40
CA ARG A 74 -7.14 12.25 10.56
C ARG A 74 -6.55 12.72 9.23
N VAL A 75 -5.85 11.84 8.51
CA VAL A 75 -5.25 12.16 7.20
C VAL A 75 -6.33 12.62 6.23
N ARG A 76 -7.44 11.88 6.17
CA ARG A 76 -8.59 12.24 5.32
C ARG A 76 -9.10 13.65 5.61
N ARG A 77 -9.25 14.01 6.89
CA ARG A 77 -9.71 15.35 7.30
C ARG A 77 -8.71 16.44 6.95
N GLU A 78 -7.42 16.24 7.22
CA GLU A 78 -6.38 17.23 6.93
C GLU A 78 -6.18 17.46 5.43
N MET A 79 -6.49 16.46 4.60
CA MET A 79 -6.33 16.51 3.16
C MET A 79 -7.66 16.64 2.40
N ALA A 80 -8.78 16.96 3.07
CA ALA A 80 -10.11 16.97 2.47
C ALA A 80 -10.22 17.83 1.19
N ALA A 81 -9.48 18.93 1.11
CA ALA A 81 -9.45 19.81 -0.06
C ALA A 81 -8.78 19.19 -1.31
N ALA A 82 -8.04 18.09 -1.15
CA ALA A 82 -7.34 17.39 -2.22
C ALA A 82 -8.07 16.14 -2.73
N VAL A 83 -9.27 15.85 -2.19
CA VAL A 83 -10.08 14.68 -2.60
C VAL A 83 -10.52 14.86 -4.05
N THR A 84 -10.26 13.84 -4.87
CA THR A 84 -10.62 13.83 -6.29
C THR A 84 -11.65 12.76 -6.64
N ALA A 85 -11.69 11.66 -5.87
CA ALA A 85 -12.67 10.60 -6.09
C ALA A 85 -13.02 9.87 -4.79
N GLU A 86 -14.23 9.35 -4.75
CA GLU A 86 -14.66 8.36 -3.77
C GLU A 86 -15.28 7.17 -4.49
N THR A 87 -14.75 5.98 -4.24
CA THR A 87 -15.20 4.77 -4.91
C THR A 87 -15.57 3.69 -3.90
N ARG A 88 -16.51 2.83 -4.31
CA ARG A 88 -16.87 1.62 -3.59
C ARG A 88 -16.86 0.47 -4.57
N ASP A 89 -16.10 -0.56 -4.23
CA ASP A 89 -16.01 -1.76 -5.03
C ASP A 89 -15.89 -3.01 -4.15
N VAL A 90 -16.15 -4.15 -4.78
CA VAL A 90 -15.91 -5.47 -4.19
C VAL A 90 -14.87 -6.18 -5.02
N VAL A 91 -13.76 -6.55 -4.38
CA VAL A 91 -12.67 -7.31 -4.99
C VAL A 91 -12.74 -8.75 -4.52
N TYR A 92 -13.05 -9.62 -5.46
CA TYR A 92 -12.93 -11.06 -5.29
C TYR A 92 -11.54 -11.48 -5.74
N VAL A 93 -10.76 -12.08 -4.85
CA VAL A 93 -9.42 -12.59 -5.14
C VAL A 93 -9.50 -14.11 -5.24
N GLY A 94 -9.00 -14.68 -6.34
CA GLY A 94 -9.11 -16.10 -6.60
C GLY A 94 -8.46 -16.51 -7.93
N SER A 95 -8.14 -17.80 -8.11
CA SER A 95 -7.61 -18.34 -9.38
C SER A 95 -6.46 -17.51 -10.01
N HIS A 96 -5.54 -16.96 -9.19
CA HIS A 96 -4.43 -16.09 -9.63
C HIS A 96 -4.85 -14.82 -10.40
N CYS A 97 -6.06 -14.33 -10.14
CA CYS A 97 -6.59 -13.07 -10.67
C CYS A 97 -7.51 -12.41 -9.63
N ARG A 98 -8.04 -11.26 -9.99
CA ARG A 98 -8.99 -10.49 -9.19
C ARG A 98 -10.17 -10.15 -10.07
N LYS A 99 -11.38 -10.30 -9.55
CA LYS A 99 -12.59 -9.74 -10.13
C LYS A 99 -12.96 -8.52 -9.30
N ILE A 100 -12.94 -7.34 -9.92
CA ILE A 100 -13.29 -6.07 -9.31
C ILE A 100 -14.69 -5.71 -9.81
N VAL A 101 -15.64 -5.57 -8.88
CA VAL A 101 -17.02 -5.20 -9.20
C VAL A 101 -17.30 -3.82 -8.60
N GLY A 102 -17.52 -2.83 -9.47
CA GLY A 102 -17.82 -1.45 -9.09
C GLY A 102 -18.69 -0.79 -10.14
N GLU A 103 -19.59 0.11 -9.73
CA GLU A 103 -20.42 0.92 -10.64
C GLU A 103 -21.17 0.12 -11.72
N GLY A 104 -21.61 -1.09 -11.38
CA GLY A 104 -22.36 -1.97 -12.29
C GLY A 104 -21.51 -2.69 -13.35
N LYS A 105 -20.17 -2.60 -13.29
CA LYS A 105 -19.26 -3.32 -14.19
C LYS A 105 -18.32 -4.24 -13.42
N ALA A 106 -17.98 -5.35 -14.05
CA ALA A 106 -16.97 -6.27 -13.56
C ALA A 106 -15.72 -6.21 -14.46
N VAL A 107 -14.56 -6.05 -13.84
CA VAL A 107 -13.25 -6.10 -14.51
C VAL A 107 -12.45 -7.25 -13.92
N TYR A 108 -11.78 -8.02 -14.78
CA TYR A 108 -10.86 -9.06 -14.35
C TYR A 108 -9.43 -8.59 -14.56
N GLU A 109 -8.61 -8.75 -13.54
CA GLU A 109 -7.23 -8.26 -13.53
C GLU A 109 -6.27 -9.31 -12.96
N ARG A 110 -5.05 -9.34 -13.48
CA ARG A 110 -3.92 -10.02 -12.85
C ARG A 110 -2.84 -9.01 -12.49
N LYS A 111 -2.57 -8.86 -11.19
CA LYS A 111 -1.43 -8.10 -10.65
C LYS A 111 -0.20 -9.00 -10.51
N LEU A 112 0.85 -8.70 -11.25
CA LEU A 112 2.13 -9.40 -11.25
C LEU A 112 3.17 -8.58 -10.49
N LYS A 113 3.43 -8.93 -9.23
CA LYS A 113 4.46 -8.27 -8.42
C LYS A 113 5.85 -8.60 -8.98
N ARG A 114 6.67 -7.56 -9.21
CA ARG A 114 8.05 -7.69 -9.71
C ARG A 114 9.07 -7.63 -8.58
N GLU A 115 9.03 -6.54 -7.83
CA GLU A 115 9.92 -6.34 -6.69
C GLU A 115 9.19 -5.57 -5.58
N SER A 116 9.76 -5.62 -4.39
CA SER A 116 9.38 -4.71 -3.31
C SER A 116 10.52 -4.57 -2.33
N ILE A 117 10.61 -3.41 -1.71
CA ILE A 117 11.44 -3.20 -0.53
C ILE A 117 10.55 -2.79 0.65
N VAL A 118 11.01 -3.05 1.86
CA VAL A 118 10.38 -2.58 3.10
C VAL A 118 11.40 -1.75 3.85
N VAL A 119 11.01 -0.56 4.30
CA VAL A 119 11.88 0.36 5.03
C VAL A 119 11.36 0.51 6.45
N PHE A 120 12.15 0.05 7.42
CA PHE A 120 11.93 0.31 8.83
C PHE A 120 12.30 1.75 9.15
N MET A 121 11.38 2.50 9.76
CA MET A 121 11.54 3.93 10.05
C MET A 121 11.52 4.17 11.57
N PRO A 122 12.68 4.13 12.28
CA PRO A 122 12.71 4.16 13.75
C PRO A 122 12.18 5.46 14.38
N ARG A 123 12.15 6.56 13.62
CA ARG A 123 11.72 7.89 14.08
C ARG A 123 10.26 8.19 13.76
N HIS A 124 9.58 7.28 13.09
CA HIS A 124 8.21 7.45 12.63
C HIS A 124 7.32 6.39 13.29
N LYS A 125 6.01 6.67 13.38
CA LYS A 125 5.03 5.72 13.92
C LYS A 125 4.86 4.50 13.01
N TYR A 126 5.00 4.72 11.71
CA TYR A 126 4.82 3.75 10.65
C TYR A 126 6.12 3.50 9.90
N ASP A 127 6.16 2.37 9.22
CA ASP A 127 7.16 1.93 8.27
C ASP A 127 6.56 2.07 6.85
N MET A 128 7.39 1.95 5.81
CA MET A 128 6.91 2.00 4.43
C MET A 128 7.29 0.74 3.66
N LYS A 129 6.46 0.36 2.70
CA LYS A 129 6.76 -0.69 1.73
C LYS A 129 6.55 -0.15 0.33
N VAL A 130 7.60 -0.22 -0.48
CA VAL A 130 7.53 0.17 -1.90
C VAL A 130 7.38 -1.09 -2.72
N SER A 131 6.37 -1.14 -3.58
CA SER A 131 6.09 -2.29 -4.45
C SER A 131 6.02 -1.86 -5.90
N VAL A 132 6.60 -2.68 -6.77
CA VAL A 132 6.50 -2.52 -8.22
C VAL A 132 5.71 -3.70 -8.79
N ALA A 133 4.68 -3.41 -9.55
CA ALA A 133 3.82 -4.42 -10.15
C ALA A 133 3.44 -4.07 -11.59
N ILE A 134 2.94 -5.08 -12.31
CA ILE A 134 2.24 -4.89 -13.57
C ILE A 134 0.80 -5.32 -13.34
N GLU A 135 -0.15 -4.43 -13.60
CA GLU A 135 -1.57 -4.77 -13.64
C GLU A 135 -1.99 -5.00 -15.09
N LYS A 136 -2.57 -6.17 -15.36
CA LYS A 136 -3.08 -6.53 -16.68
C LYS A 136 -4.55 -6.85 -16.59
N GLN A 137 -5.37 -6.12 -17.33
CA GLN A 137 -6.74 -6.54 -17.59
C GLN A 137 -6.73 -7.85 -18.38
N ILE A 138 -7.57 -8.79 -17.97
CA ILE A 138 -7.75 -10.09 -18.62
C ILE A 138 -9.23 -10.31 -18.92
N GLY A 139 -9.52 -11.22 -19.85
CA GLY A 139 -10.89 -11.68 -20.06
C GLY A 139 -11.41 -12.45 -18.84
N GLU A 140 -12.74 -12.63 -18.77
CA GLU A 140 -13.37 -13.47 -17.77
C GLU A 140 -12.80 -14.90 -17.86
N PRO A 141 -12.18 -15.43 -16.79
CA PRO A 141 -11.65 -16.78 -16.81
C PRO A 141 -12.82 -17.78 -16.73
N GLY A 142 -12.76 -18.85 -17.51
CA GLY A 142 -13.84 -19.85 -17.57
C GLY A 142 -14.16 -20.56 -16.24
N ALA A 143 -13.27 -20.49 -15.24
CA ALA A 143 -13.47 -21.02 -13.90
C ALA A 143 -12.88 -20.08 -12.82
N PHE A 144 -13.52 -18.93 -12.59
CA PHE A 144 -13.19 -18.08 -11.45
C PHE A 144 -13.74 -18.67 -10.15
N ARG A 145 -12.87 -18.91 -9.17
CA ARG A 145 -13.27 -19.32 -7.81
C ARG A 145 -12.66 -18.34 -6.80
N PRO A 146 -13.46 -17.46 -6.18
CA PRO A 146 -12.95 -16.57 -5.15
C PRO A 146 -12.51 -17.38 -3.94
N SER A 147 -11.34 -17.06 -3.39
CA SER A 147 -10.89 -17.56 -2.08
C SER A 147 -11.07 -16.50 -0.99
N TYR A 148 -11.10 -15.23 -1.38
CA TYR A 148 -11.13 -14.09 -0.48
C TYR A 148 -11.91 -12.93 -1.11
N VAL A 149 -12.68 -12.22 -0.29
CA VAL A 149 -13.50 -11.09 -0.71
C VAL A 149 -13.09 -9.87 0.10
N ARG A 150 -12.93 -8.74 -0.57
CA ARG A 150 -12.64 -7.44 0.01
C ARG A 150 -13.69 -6.44 -0.43
N GLU A 151 -14.45 -5.91 0.50
CA GLU A 151 -15.29 -4.74 0.28
C GLU A 151 -14.46 -3.50 0.57
N ARG A 152 -14.29 -2.63 -0.43
CA ARG A 152 -13.43 -1.45 -0.32
C ARG A 152 -14.25 -0.18 -0.42
N GLN A 153 -13.99 0.73 0.49
CA GLN A 153 -14.37 2.13 0.37
C GLN A 153 -13.09 2.95 0.28
N ARG A 154 -12.86 3.57 -0.87
CA ARG A 154 -11.63 4.31 -1.17
C ARG A 154 -11.94 5.78 -1.35
N THR A 155 -11.13 6.62 -0.71
CA THR A 155 -11.05 8.06 -0.98
C THR A 155 -9.69 8.32 -1.60
N SER A 156 -9.67 8.78 -2.84
CA SER A 156 -8.45 9.11 -3.58
C SER A 156 -8.21 10.61 -3.55
N LEU A 157 -6.96 11.00 -3.31
CA LEU A 157 -6.53 12.39 -3.21
C LEU A 157 -5.39 12.65 -4.19
N GLN A 158 -5.53 13.68 -5.03
CA GLN A 158 -4.45 14.08 -5.93
C GLN A 158 -3.45 14.97 -5.20
N ARG A 159 -2.17 14.63 -5.29
CA ARG A 159 -1.08 15.48 -4.80
C ARG A 159 0.08 15.41 -5.77
N GLU A 160 0.35 16.52 -6.44
CA GLU A 160 1.43 16.61 -7.44
C GLU A 160 1.27 15.48 -8.48
N ARG A 161 2.29 14.63 -8.62
CA ARG A 161 2.35 13.47 -9.53
C ARG A 161 2.00 12.14 -8.87
N CYS A 162 1.34 12.20 -7.72
CA CYS A 162 0.89 11.04 -6.95
C CYS A 162 -0.62 11.08 -6.74
N VAL A 163 -1.20 9.89 -6.59
CA VAL A 163 -2.48 9.68 -5.95
C VAL A 163 -2.24 9.07 -4.58
N ILE A 164 -2.90 9.63 -3.57
CA ILE A 164 -2.94 9.06 -2.23
C ILE A 164 -4.28 8.35 -2.08
N ASP A 165 -4.25 7.05 -1.84
CA ASP A 165 -5.43 6.24 -1.63
C ASP A 165 -5.62 5.93 -0.14
N LEU A 166 -6.73 6.42 0.41
CA LEU A 166 -7.19 6.09 1.75
C LEU A 166 -8.30 5.04 1.63
N THR A 167 -7.99 3.77 1.92
CA THR A 167 -8.94 2.67 1.71
C THR A 167 -9.36 2.03 3.02
N LYS A 168 -10.67 2.03 3.30
CA LYS A 168 -11.27 1.18 4.33
C LYS A 168 -11.63 -0.16 3.69
N VAL A 169 -11.17 -1.25 4.28
CA VAL A 169 -11.37 -2.60 3.73
C VAL A 169 -12.05 -3.47 4.77
N ALA A 170 -13.21 -4.03 4.43
CA ALA A 170 -13.80 -5.14 5.18
C ALA A 170 -13.54 -6.42 4.41
N ALA A 171 -12.92 -7.42 5.04
CA ALA A 171 -12.50 -8.61 4.33
C ALA A 171 -12.86 -9.92 5.02
N HIS A 172 -13.26 -10.90 4.22
CA HIS A 172 -13.75 -12.20 4.67
C HIS A 172 -13.40 -13.31 3.67
N ARG A 173 -13.42 -14.57 4.12
CA ARG A 173 -13.24 -15.74 3.25
C ARG A 173 -14.49 -15.97 2.40
N ALA A 174 -14.30 -16.41 1.15
CA ALA A 174 -15.42 -16.61 0.22
C ALA A 174 -16.30 -17.82 0.59
N ASP A 175 -15.73 -18.84 1.25
CA ASP A 175 -16.42 -20.10 1.57
C ASP A 175 -17.24 -20.04 2.87
N SER A 176 -17.32 -18.87 3.53
CA SER A 176 -18.07 -18.67 4.77
C SER A 176 -19.58 -18.63 4.50
N GLN A 177 -20.17 -19.74 4.04
CA GLN A 177 -21.62 -19.92 4.05
C GLN A 177 -22.09 -20.12 5.49
N GLY A 178 -22.59 -19.05 6.11
CA GLY A 178 -23.29 -19.12 7.40
C GLY A 178 -22.37 -19.13 8.62
N GLY A 179 -21.83 -17.98 8.98
CA GLY A 179 -21.11 -17.81 10.23
C GLY A 179 -20.49 -16.43 10.31
N SER A 180 -20.99 -15.62 11.24
CA SER A 180 -20.59 -14.26 11.59
C SER A 180 -19.16 -14.18 12.14
N GLU A 181 -18.15 -14.51 11.34
CA GLU A 181 -16.85 -13.85 11.55
C GLU A 181 -17.00 -12.46 10.96
N GLU A 182 -17.34 -11.48 11.81
CA GLU A 182 -17.21 -10.07 11.47
C GLU A 182 -15.82 -9.87 10.87
N GLY A 183 -15.78 -9.64 9.55
CA GLY A 183 -14.52 -9.47 8.84
C GLY A 183 -13.72 -8.36 9.49
N ARG A 184 -12.42 -8.59 9.70
CA ARG A 184 -11.55 -7.55 10.24
C ARG A 184 -11.59 -6.36 9.30
N VAL A 185 -11.91 -5.19 9.84
CA VAL A 185 -11.81 -3.92 9.12
C VAL A 185 -10.37 -3.44 9.20
N GLU A 186 -9.77 -3.17 8.05
CA GLU A 186 -8.42 -2.63 7.91
C GLU A 186 -8.48 -1.25 7.27
N TYR A 187 -7.59 -0.36 7.70
CA TYR A 187 -7.48 0.99 7.17
C TYR A 187 -6.12 1.12 6.48
N GLU A 188 -6.12 1.16 5.14
CA GLU A 188 -4.93 1.18 4.31
C GLU A 188 -4.64 2.59 3.79
N MET A 189 -3.35 2.90 3.62
CA MET A 189 -2.86 4.14 3.02
C MET A 189 -1.78 3.82 1.98
N GLU A 190 -2.00 4.28 0.76
CA GLU A 190 -1.12 4.01 -0.39
C GLU A 190 -0.80 5.34 -1.10
N VAL A 191 0.43 5.47 -1.59
CA VAL A 191 0.85 6.55 -2.50
C VAL A 191 1.22 5.90 -3.81
N GLU A 192 0.47 6.18 -4.86
CA GLU A 192 0.67 5.63 -6.20
C GLU A 192 1.20 6.72 -7.13
N ILE A 193 2.18 6.38 -7.96
CA ILE A 193 2.73 7.29 -8.97
C ILE A 193 1.81 7.32 -10.19
N THR A 194 1.36 8.52 -10.58
CA THR A 194 0.52 8.69 -11.78
C THR A 194 1.26 9.27 -12.98
N ASP A 195 2.48 9.78 -12.78
CA ASP A 195 3.30 10.39 -13.83
C ASP A 195 4.76 9.91 -13.70
N GLU A 196 5.29 9.32 -14.77
CA GLU A 196 6.67 8.79 -14.84
C GLU A 196 7.76 9.86 -14.72
N SER A 197 7.40 11.15 -14.79
CA SER A 197 8.30 12.27 -14.55
C SER A 197 8.48 12.63 -13.08
N ILE A 198 7.82 11.91 -12.16
CA ILE A 198 7.99 12.09 -10.72
C ILE A 198 9.44 11.96 -10.28
N THR A 199 9.85 12.83 -9.36
CA THR A 199 11.16 12.76 -8.71
C THR A 199 11.10 11.89 -7.45
N VAL A 200 12.26 11.38 -7.04
CA VAL A 200 12.34 10.63 -5.78
C VAL A 200 11.98 11.49 -4.56
N ASP A 201 12.28 12.79 -4.63
CA ASP A 201 11.95 13.75 -3.57
C ASP A 201 10.43 13.89 -3.42
N GLU A 202 9.71 14.14 -4.52
CA GLU A 202 8.24 14.25 -4.51
C GLU A 202 7.56 13.00 -3.93
N LEU A 203 8.03 11.80 -4.33
CA LEU A 203 7.52 10.53 -3.81
C LEU A 203 7.81 10.36 -2.32
N TYR A 204 9.07 10.57 -1.92
CA TYR A 204 9.51 10.40 -0.54
C TYR A 204 8.81 11.38 0.40
N GLU A 205 8.77 12.67 0.03
CA GLU A 205 8.14 13.72 0.83
C GLU A 205 6.64 13.49 0.97
N THR A 206 5.97 13.01 -0.08
CA THR A 206 4.55 12.64 -0.03
C THR A 206 4.32 11.51 0.96
N ALA A 207 5.07 10.40 0.83
CA ALA A 207 4.96 9.26 1.75
C ALA A 207 5.33 9.64 3.19
N GLU A 208 6.37 10.43 3.37
CA GLU A 208 6.84 10.85 4.68
C GLU A 208 5.84 11.77 5.39
N ARG A 209 5.24 12.71 4.65
CA ARG A 209 4.20 13.60 5.19
C ARG A 209 3.04 12.81 5.79
N LEU A 210 2.61 11.73 5.14
CA LEU A 210 1.56 10.84 5.65
C LEU A 210 1.92 10.16 6.98
N MET A 211 3.21 10.01 7.28
CA MET A 211 3.70 9.44 8.53
C MET A 211 3.97 10.49 9.63
N ARG A 212 4.02 11.78 9.27
CA ARG A 212 4.44 12.89 10.16
C ARG A 212 3.32 13.87 10.54
N LEU A 213 2.06 13.63 10.16
CA LEU A 213 0.96 14.54 10.50
C LEU A 213 0.84 14.76 12.02
N LYS A 214 1.14 15.98 12.48
CA LYS A 214 1.22 16.35 13.90
C LYS A 214 -0.14 16.48 14.51
#